data_AF-A0A1F2R3R5-F1
#
_entry.id   AF-A0A1F2R3R5-F1
#
_cell.length_a   1.000
_cell.length_b   1.000
_cell.length_c   1.000
_cell.angle_alpha   90.00
_cell.angle_beta   90.00
_cell.angle_gamma   90.00
#
_symmetry.space_group_name_H-M   'P 1'
#
loop_
_entity.id
_entity.type
_entity.pdbx_description
1 polymer ?
#
loop_
_entity_poly.entity_id
_entity_poly.type
_entity_poly.pdbx_seq_one_letter_code
_entity_poly.pdbx_strand_id
1 'polypeptide(L)' 'MNPTTSSIFDLSSSEKLQLVEDLWDDLAATPEAVPVHDWQKEELARRKVNLLKNPASALVWEEVKRRVRSRHGR' A
#
# COMPACT_ATOMS: atom_id res chain seq x y z
N MET A 1 -9.07 -17.01 -30.17
CA MET A 1 -9.98 -16.02 -29.59
C MET A 1 -9.12 -14.86 -29.13
N ASN A 2 -9.24 -13.69 -29.78
CA ASN A 2 -8.56 -12.49 -29.31
C ASN A 2 -9.34 -11.98 -28.10
N PRO A 3 -8.72 -11.78 -26.92
CA PRO A 3 -9.43 -11.16 -25.82
C PRO A 3 -9.89 -9.79 -26.30
N THR A 4 -11.19 -9.52 -26.23
CA THR A 4 -11.75 -8.18 -26.35
C THR A 4 -11.16 -7.39 -25.18
N THR A 5 -10.02 -6.74 -25.40
CA THR A 5 -9.39 -5.89 -24.39
C THR A 5 -10.26 -4.65 -24.24
N SER A 6 -11.22 -4.70 -23.32
CA SER A 6 -11.86 -3.49 -22.82
C SER A 6 -10.77 -2.59 -22.26
N SER A 7 -10.77 -1.32 -22.69
CA SER A 7 -9.80 -0.35 -22.19
C SER A 7 -9.97 -0.22 -20.68
N ILE A 8 -8.86 -0.11 -19.94
CA ILE A 8 -8.90 0.16 -18.49
C ILE A 8 -9.70 1.43 -18.16
N PHE A 9 -9.80 2.36 -19.12
CA PHE A 9 -10.55 3.60 -18.97
C PHE A 9 -12.07 3.40 -19.02
N ASP A 10 -12.53 2.36 -19.69
CA ASP A 10 -13.96 2.03 -19.89
C ASP A 10 -14.56 1.27 -18.69
N LEU A 11 -13.71 0.77 -17.79
CA LEU A 11 -14.13 0.07 -16.57
C LEU A 11 -14.87 1.02 -15.60
N SER A 12 -15.93 0.51 -14.98
CA SER A 12 -16.55 1.16 -13.82
C SER A 12 -15.57 1.29 -12.66
N SER A 13 -15.88 2.13 -11.67
CA SER A 13 -15.03 2.30 -10.49
C SER A 13 -14.81 0.98 -9.73
N SER A 14 -15.85 0.14 -9.62
CA SER A 14 -15.73 -1.16 -8.95
C SER A 14 -14.83 -2.13 -9.71
N GLU A 15 -14.95 -2.18 -11.03
CA GLU A 15 -14.09 -3.04 -11.87
C GLU A 15 -12.63 -2.57 -11.86
N LYS A 16 -12.40 -1.25 -11.83
CA LYS A 16 -11.04 -0.71 -11.67
C LYS A 16 -10.43 -1.12 -10.33
N LEU A 17 -11.21 -1.06 -9.25
CA LEU A 17 -10.75 -1.48 -7.93
C LEU A 17 -10.46 -2.99 -7.90
N GLN A 18 -11.34 -3.82 -8.49
CA GLN A 18 -11.09 -5.25 -8.59
C GLN A 18 -9.82 -5.55 -9.39
N LEU A 19 -9.62 -4.88 -10.53
CA LEU A 19 -8.41 -5.05 -11.33
C LEU A 19 -7.15 -4.65 -10.55
N VAL A 20 -7.21 -3.59 -9.74
CA VAL A 20 -6.08 -3.21 -8.88
C VAL A 20 -5.80 -4.29 -7.83
N GLU A 21 -6.83 -4.90 -7.24
CA GLU A 21 -6.69 -6.00 -6.29
C GLU A 21 -6.09 -7.25 -6.95
N ASP A 22 -6.62 -7.66 -8.10
CA ASP A 22 -6.13 -8.84 -8.84
C ASP A 22 -4.65 -8.66 -9.24
N LEU A 23 -4.26 -7.47 -9.70
CA LEU A 23 -2.86 -7.14 -10.01
C LEU A 23 -1.98 -7.14 -8.75
N TRP A 24 -2.53 -6.69 -7.62
CA TRP A 24 -1.78 -6.68 -6.36
C TRP A 24 -1.54 -8.10 -5.84
N ASP A 25 -2.54 -8.98 -5.95
CA ASP A 25 -2.43 -10.39 -5.59
C ASP A 25 -1.42 -11.14 -6.49
N ASP A 26 -1.41 -10.84 -7.79
CA ASP A 26 -0.42 -11.40 -8.73
C ASP A 26 1.02 -10.99 -8.36
N LEU A 27 1.25 -9.69 -8.10
CA LEU A 27 2.57 -9.22 -7.63
C LEU A 27 2.97 -9.85 -6.29
N ALA A 28 2.01 -10.02 -5.38
CA ALA A 28 2.24 -10.62 -4.07
C ALA A 28 2.57 -12.12 -4.15
N ALA A 29 2.21 -12.81 -5.25
CA ALA A 29 2.56 -14.21 -5.48
C ALA A 29 4.06 -14.43 -5.75
N THR A 30 4.76 -13.40 -6.26
CA THR A 30 6.21 -13.40 -6.52
C THR A 30 6.87 -12.14 -5.96
N PRO A 31 6.95 -12.00 -4.62
CA PRO A 31 7.42 -10.77 -3.99
C PRO A 31 8.88 -10.42 -4.33
N GLU A 32 9.72 -11.40 -4.63
CA GLU A 32 11.11 -11.22 -5.07
C GLU A 32 11.26 -10.55 -6.44
N ALA A 33 10.21 -10.59 -7.27
CA ALA A 33 10.18 -9.90 -8.55
C ALA A 33 10.01 -8.38 -8.39
N VAL A 34 9.56 -7.92 -7.22
CA VAL A 34 9.43 -6.50 -6.90
C VAL A 34 10.75 -5.98 -6.32
N PRO A 35 11.50 -5.14 -7.06
CA PRO A 35 12.83 -4.73 -6.62
C PRO A 35 12.75 -3.84 -5.37
N VAL A 36 13.49 -4.23 -4.33
CA VAL A 36 13.71 -3.39 -3.15
C VAL A 36 15.04 -2.68 -3.29
N HIS A 37 14.99 -1.38 -3.52
CA HIS A 37 16.19 -0.56 -3.66
C HIS A 37 16.86 -0.34 -2.30
N ASP A 38 18.19 -0.20 -2.30
CA ASP A 38 18.95 -0.09 -1.06
C ASP A 38 18.56 1.15 -0.23
N TRP A 39 18.21 2.27 -0.88
CA TRP A 39 17.72 3.46 -0.18
C TRP A 39 16.44 3.20 0.64
N GLN A 40 15.60 2.25 0.22
CA GLN A 40 14.39 1.87 0.97
C GLN A 40 14.76 1.13 2.25
N LYS A 41 15.76 0.24 2.17
CA LYS A 41 16.30 -0.49 3.34
C LYS A 41 16.96 0.47 4.32
N GLU A 42 17.75 1.41 3.80
CA GLU A 42 18.38 2.48 4.59
C GLU A 42 17.34 3.34 5.31
N GLU A 43 16.27 3.73 4.61
CA GLU A 43 15.18 4.51 5.20
C GLU A 43 14.45 3.73 6.30
N LEU A 44 14.19 2.42 6.10
CA LEU A 44 13.61 1.56 7.14
C LEU A 44 14.52 1.46 8.37
N ALA A 45 15.83 1.29 8.17
CA ALA A 45 16.80 1.25 9.26
C ALA A 45 16.82 2.59 10.03
N ARG A 46 16.84 3.72 9.32
CA ARG A 46 16.79 5.06 9.92
C ARG A 46 15.53 5.27 10.76
N ARG A 47 14.35 4.89 10.24
CA ARG A 47 13.08 5.00 10.97
C ARG A 47 13.03 4.10 12.20
N LYS A 48 13.57 2.88 12.11
CA LYS A 48 13.66 1.96 13.25
C LYS A 48 14.52 2.54 14.37
N VAL A 49 15.70 3.09 14.05
CA VAL A 49 16.57 3.75 15.04
C VAL A 49 15.87 4.95 15.68
N ASN A 50 15.18 5.77 14.90
CA ASN A 50 14.42 6.90 15.43
C ASN A 50 13.32 6.44 16.40
N LEU A 51 12.56 5.40 16.06
CA LEU A 51 11.51 4.85 16.91
C LEU A 51 12.06 4.32 18.24
N LEU A 52 13.19 3.62 18.22
CA LEU A 52 13.83 3.11 19.44
C LEU A 52 14.33 4.23 20.34
N LYS A 53 14.85 5.32 19.77
CA LYS A 53 15.32 6.49 20.53
C LYS A 53 14.16 7.36 21.04
N ASN A 54 13.07 7.43 20.29
CA ASN A 54 11.90 8.23 20.58
C ASN A 54 10.61 7.44 20.29
N PRO A 55 10.13 6.63 21.25
CA PRO A 55 8.92 5.83 21.06
C PRO A 55 7.66 6.66 20.73
N ALA A 56 7.62 7.93 21.15
CA ALA A 56 6.51 8.84 20.85
C ALA A 56 6.50 9.36 19.40
N SER A 57 7.52 9.01 18.59
CA SER A 57 7.57 9.37 17.16
C SER A 57 6.62 8.55 16.28
N ALA A 58 6.00 7.50 16.81
CA ALA A 58 5.01 6.69 16.11
C ALA A 58 3.67 6.65 16.85
N LEU A 59 2.63 6.30 16.12
CA LEU A 59 1.31 6.01 16.65
C LEU A 59 1.01 4.53 16.46
N VAL A 60 0.37 3.92 17.45
CA VAL A 60 -0.20 2.59 17.30
C VAL A 60 -1.32 2.62 16.27
N TRP A 61 -1.54 1.51 15.58
CA TRP A 61 -2.48 1.44 14.46
C TRP A 61 -3.91 1.86 14.83
N GLU A 62 -4.38 1.47 16.02
CA GLU A 62 -5.70 1.88 16.52
C GLU A 62 -5.84 3.41 16.64
N GLU A 63 -4.79 4.09 17.09
CA GLU A 63 -4.77 5.54 17.22
C GLU A 63 -4.75 6.23 15.85
N VAL A 64 -4.06 5.66 14.86
CA VAL A 64 -4.11 6.14 13.46
C VAL A 64 -5.53 6.03 12.92
N LYS A 65 -6.17 4.86 13.04
CA LYS A 65 -7.56 4.64 12.58
C LYS A 65 -8.52 5.60 13.26
N ARG A 66 -8.40 5.78 14.58
CA ARG A 66 -9.23 6.72 15.35
C ARG A 66 -9.11 8.14 14.83
N ARG A 67 -7.88 8.61 14.57
CA ARG A 67 -7.64 9.96 14.02
C ARG A 67 -8.23 10.14 12.62
N VAL A 68 -8.00 9.19 11.72
CA VAL A 68 -8.55 9.27 10.35
C VAL A 68 -10.07 9.32 10.37
N ARG A 69 -10.71 8.42 11.13
CA ARG A 69 -12.17 8.40 11.31
C ARG A 69 -12.70 9.67 11.96
N SER A 70 -12.00 10.25 12.93
CA SER A 70 -12.42 11.52 13.53
C SER A 70 -12.35 12.71 12.56
N ARG A 71 -11.46 12.66 11.55
CA ARG A 71 -11.27 13.74 10.56
C ARG A 71 -12.22 13.62 9.37
N HIS A 72 -12.57 12.41 8.97
CA HIS A 72 -13.32 12.14 7.74
C HIS A 72 -14.60 11.34 7.97
N GLY A 73 -14.94 10.99 9.21
CA GLY A 73 -16.18 10.35 9.59
C GLY A 73 -17.32 11.37 9.63
N ARG A 74 -17.78 11.79 8.45
CA ARG A 74 -19.16 12.18 8.20
C ARG A 74 -19.68 11.34 7.05
#